data_AF-A0A1K2HNK7-F1
#
_entry.id   AF-A0A1K2HNK7-F1
#
_cell.length_a   1.000
_cell.length_b   1.000
_cell.length_c   1.000
_cell.angle_alpha   90.00
_cell.angle_beta   90.00
_cell.angle_gamma   90.00
#
_symmetry.space_group_name_H-M   'P 1'
#
loop_
_entity.id
_entity.type
_entity.pdbx_description
1 polymer ?
#
loop_
_entity_poly.entity_id
_entity_poly.type
_entity_poly.pdbx_seq_one_letter_code
_entity_poly.pdbx_strand_id
1 'polypeptide(L)'
;MKDGFSGVMACTLFLAVNTFAFAEQVSCQLAKRYKDGGSVSYSANITLGAGKITALYVNSTIASGAEGGGYLCAFNTSKLNKTAKWSVQGALTTLMVNDDGEESVVSIRKVGSAYLIDPSGINRYYCGFGAEWPDEIIVTSGSKKCKVSPSP
;
A
#
# COMPACT_ATOMS: atom_id res chain seq x y z
N MET A 1 46.04 37.53 -49.41
CA MET A 1 44.65 37.72 -48.97
C MET A 1 44.11 36.35 -48.57
N LYS A 2 43.76 36.20 -47.30
CA LYS A 2 43.35 34.97 -46.61
C LYS A 2 41.88 35.18 -46.23
N ASP A 3 40.99 34.28 -46.63
CA ASP A 3 39.66 34.05 -46.01
C ASP A 3 39.25 32.61 -46.40
N GLY A 4 38.88 31.65 -45.56
CA GLY A 4 38.48 31.71 -44.16
C GLY A 4 37.05 31.17 -43.94
N PHE A 5 36.66 30.02 -44.50
CA PHE A 5 35.33 29.43 -44.27
C PHE A 5 35.33 28.58 -42.99
N SER A 6 34.80 29.14 -41.90
CA SER A 6 34.48 28.42 -40.66
C SER A 6 33.02 27.97 -40.71
N GLY A 7 32.80 26.66 -40.86
CA GLY A 7 31.49 26.04 -40.76
C GLY A 7 31.11 25.83 -39.29
N VAL A 8 30.06 26.49 -38.84
CA VAL A 8 29.47 26.29 -37.51
C VAL A 8 28.64 25.01 -37.55
N MET A 9 29.19 23.92 -37.00
CA MET A 9 28.48 22.66 -36.77
C MET A 9 27.54 22.86 -35.56
N ALA A 10 26.26 23.12 -35.84
CA ALA A 10 25.22 23.15 -34.82
C ALA A 10 24.98 21.73 -34.29
N CYS A 11 25.57 21.42 -33.14
CA CYS A 11 25.34 20.18 -32.42
C CYS A 11 24.00 20.28 -31.67
N THR A 12 22.94 19.72 -32.25
CA THR A 12 21.61 19.66 -31.61
C THR A 12 21.66 18.70 -30.43
N LEU A 13 21.77 19.25 -29.22
CA LEU A 13 21.78 18.51 -27.97
C LEU A 13 20.36 17.95 -27.70
N PHE A 14 20.14 16.66 -27.98
CA PHE A 14 18.95 15.95 -27.55
C PHE A 14 19.01 15.73 -26.03
N LEU A 15 18.33 16.60 -25.27
CA LEU A 15 18.04 16.38 -23.85
C LEU A 15 17.06 15.20 -23.73
N ALA A 16 17.60 14.01 -23.49
CA ALA A 16 16.81 12.87 -23.05
C ALA A 16 16.26 13.18 -21.64
N VAL A 17 15.01 13.62 -21.58
CA VAL A 17 14.28 13.79 -20.32
C VAL A 17 14.05 12.40 -19.74
N ASN A 18 14.94 11.97 -18.85
CA ASN A 18 14.69 10.82 -18.00
C ASN A 18 13.56 11.22 -17.04
N THR A 19 12.32 10.96 -17.42
CA THR A 19 11.19 11.01 -16.49
C THR A 19 11.42 9.91 -15.46
N PHE A 20 12.07 10.27 -14.34
CA PHE A 20 12.06 9.46 -13.14
C PHE A 20 10.59 9.28 -12.74
N ALA A 21 10.04 8.09 -12.98
CA ALA A 21 8.72 7.73 -12.50
C ALA A 21 8.82 7.63 -10.96
N PHE A 22 8.58 8.75 -10.28
CA PHE A 22 8.48 8.75 -8.83
C PHE A 22 7.33 7.81 -8.44
N ALA A 23 7.63 6.82 -7.60
CA ALA A 23 6.60 5.99 -7.02
C ALA A 23 5.77 6.86 -6.07
N GLU A 24 4.49 7.05 -6.37
CA GLU A 24 3.57 7.80 -5.52
C GLU A 24 3.14 6.90 -4.35
N GLN A 25 3.08 7.45 -3.14
CA GLN A 25 2.57 6.72 -1.97
C GLN A 25 1.28 7.33 -1.48
N VAL A 26 0.28 6.49 -1.27
CA VAL A 26 -1.00 6.84 -0.67
C VAL A 26 -1.09 6.08 0.65
N SER A 27 -1.09 6.81 1.77
CA SER A 27 -1.02 6.19 3.10
C SER A 27 -1.96 6.84 4.09
N CYS A 28 -2.39 6.05 5.07
CA CYS A 28 -3.18 6.53 6.18
C CYS A 28 -2.81 5.81 7.47
N GLN A 29 -3.18 6.44 8.59
CA GLN A 29 -3.12 5.87 9.93
C GLN A 29 -4.36 6.25 10.73
N LEU A 30 -4.83 5.35 11.57
CA LEU A 30 -5.82 5.60 12.62
C LEU A 30 -5.26 5.03 13.91
N ALA A 31 -5.18 5.84 14.96
CA ALA A 31 -4.78 5.39 16.29
C ALA A 31 -5.74 5.96 17.32
N LYS A 32 -6.26 5.09 18.19
CA LYS A 32 -7.20 5.45 19.25
C LYS A 32 -6.80 4.74 20.52
N ARG A 33 -6.72 5.51 21.61
CA ARG A 33 -6.57 4.98 22.98
C ARG A 33 -7.89 5.11 23.73
N TYR A 34 -8.21 4.11 24.53
CA TYR A 34 -9.40 4.03 25.35
C TYR A 34 -9.06 4.34 26.81
N LYS A 35 -10.08 4.68 27.61
CA LYS A 35 -9.89 5.13 29.00
C LYS A 35 -9.41 4.02 29.95
N ASP A 36 -9.70 2.78 29.60
CA ASP A 36 -9.29 1.56 30.30
C ASP A 36 -7.84 1.14 29.99
N GLY A 37 -7.10 1.97 29.25
CA GLY A 37 -5.73 1.69 28.82
C GLY A 37 -5.64 0.91 27.51
N GLY A 38 -6.77 0.45 26.95
CA GLY A 38 -6.78 -0.24 25.67
C GLY A 38 -6.41 0.68 24.51
N SER A 39 -5.99 0.10 23.38
CA SER A 39 -5.74 0.88 22.18
C SER A 39 -5.99 0.09 20.91
N VAL A 40 -6.30 0.80 19.84
CA VAL A 40 -6.37 0.28 18.48
C VAL A 40 -5.58 1.16 17.54
N SER A 41 -4.84 0.55 16.63
CA SER A 41 -4.09 1.22 15.57
C SER A 41 -4.26 0.47 14.26
N TYR A 42 -4.63 1.19 13.21
CA TYR A 42 -4.63 0.70 11.84
C TYR A 42 -3.73 1.58 10.99
N SER A 43 -3.01 0.99 10.05
CA SER A 43 -2.33 1.75 9.02
C SER A 43 -2.33 0.99 7.70
N ALA A 44 -2.36 1.75 6.61
CA ALA A 44 -2.24 1.20 5.28
C ALA A 44 -1.37 2.12 4.41
N ASN A 45 -0.58 1.52 3.53
CA ASN A 45 0.22 2.22 2.53
C ASN A 45 0.10 1.49 1.19
N ILE A 46 -0.28 2.23 0.16
CA ILE A 46 -0.31 1.77 -1.22
C ILE A 46 0.81 2.50 -1.96
N THR A 47 1.69 1.75 -2.61
CA THR A 47 2.67 2.29 -3.55
C THR A 47 2.13 2.19 -4.96
N LEU A 48 2.23 3.27 -5.71
CA LEU A 48 1.83 3.37 -7.10
C LEU A 48 3.07 3.55 -8.01
N GLY A 49 3.19 2.71 -9.02
CA GLY A 49 4.16 2.85 -10.12
C GLY A 49 3.43 3.05 -11.44
N ALA A 50 3.72 4.14 -12.15
CA ALA A 50 3.04 4.51 -13.40
C ALA A 50 1.50 4.46 -13.29
N GLY A 51 0.95 4.90 -12.14
CA GLY A 51 -0.49 4.92 -11.86
C GLY A 51 -1.12 3.56 -11.48
N LYS A 52 -0.33 2.48 -11.38
CA LYS A 52 -0.78 1.15 -10.97
C LYS A 52 -0.29 0.81 -9.58
N ILE A 53 -1.07 0.03 -8.82
CA ILE A 53 -0.64 -0.48 -7.51
C ILE A 53 0.51 -1.47 -7.71
N THR A 54 1.63 -1.23 -7.04
CA THR A 54 2.83 -2.07 -7.09
C THR A 54 3.21 -2.65 -5.73
N ALA A 55 2.74 -2.05 -4.64
CA ALA A 55 2.87 -2.62 -3.31
C ALA A 55 1.73 -2.21 -2.38
N LEU A 56 1.50 -3.06 -1.39
CA LEU A 56 0.55 -2.88 -0.30
C LEU A 56 1.24 -3.20 1.02
N TYR A 57 1.04 -2.32 1.99
CA TYR A 57 1.24 -2.59 3.40
C TYR A 57 -0.05 -2.35 4.15
N VAL A 58 -0.45 -3.29 4.99
CA VAL A 58 -1.56 -3.13 5.95
C VAL A 58 -1.11 -3.63 7.31
N ASN A 59 -1.55 -2.91 8.34
CA ASN A 59 -1.28 -3.26 9.72
C ASN A 59 -2.50 -2.95 10.59
N SER A 60 -2.79 -3.86 11.49
CA SER A 60 -3.81 -3.75 12.53
C SER A 60 -3.19 -4.15 13.85
N THR A 61 -3.31 -3.31 14.87
CA THR A 61 -2.83 -3.60 16.22
C THR A 61 -3.94 -3.27 17.20
N ILE A 62 -4.27 -4.21 18.07
CA ILE A 62 -5.18 -4.00 19.19
C ILE A 62 -4.45 -4.40 20.47
N ALA A 63 -4.53 -3.56 21.49
CA ALA A 63 -4.04 -3.86 22.83
C ALA A 63 -5.22 -3.77 23.80
N SER A 64 -5.49 -4.85 24.53
CA SER A 64 -6.37 -4.80 25.70
C SER A 64 -5.60 -4.11 26.82
N GLY A 65 -6.28 -3.22 27.56
CA GLY A 65 -5.65 -2.28 28.49
C GLY A 65 -4.94 -2.94 29.67
N ALA A 66 -5.54 -2.86 30.85
CA ALA A 66 -4.92 -3.33 32.10
C ALA A 66 -4.53 -4.82 32.09
N GLU A 67 -5.14 -5.63 31.22
CA GLU A 67 -4.90 -7.08 31.12
C GLU A 67 -3.67 -7.42 30.26
N GLY A 68 -3.05 -6.45 29.60
CA GLY A 68 -1.78 -6.62 28.87
C GLY A 68 -1.84 -7.56 27.66
N GLY A 69 -3.04 -7.96 27.24
CA GLY A 69 -3.26 -8.73 26.02
C GLY A 69 -3.25 -7.83 24.79
N GLY A 70 -3.07 -8.43 23.63
CA GLY A 70 -3.08 -7.68 22.40
C GLY A 70 -2.71 -8.56 21.23
N TYR A 71 -2.99 -8.04 20.04
CA TYR A 71 -2.77 -8.76 18.83
C TYR A 71 -2.39 -7.83 17.68
N LEU A 72 -1.62 -8.39 16.76
CA LEU A 72 -1.00 -7.69 15.65
C LEU A 72 -1.26 -8.49 14.38
N CYS A 73 -1.78 -7.82 13.36
CA CYS A 73 -1.76 -8.28 12.00
C CYS A 73 -0.86 -7.36 11.17
N ALA A 74 0.03 -7.93 10.35
CA ALA A 74 0.91 -7.17 9.49
C ALA A 74 1.16 -7.91 8.17
N PHE A 75 0.87 -7.24 7.06
CA PHE A 75 1.04 -7.79 5.72
C PHE A 75 1.75 -6.75 4.86
N ASN A 76 2.85 -7.14 4.21
CA ASN A 76 3.72 -6.22 3.47
C ASN A 76 4.25 -6.87 2.20
N THR A 77 3.65 -6.54 1.06
CA THR A 77 4.06 -7.14 -0.22
C THR A 77 5.44 -6.71 -0.70
N SER A 78 5.95 -5.55 -0.25
CA SER A 78 7.29 -5.08 -0.63
C SER A 78 8.42 -5.96 -0.07
N LYS A 79 8.11 -6.77 0.95
CA LYS A 79 9.05 -7.70 1.58
C LYS A 79 8.85 -9.14 1.11
N LEU A 80 7.81 -9.42 0.33
CA LEU A 80 7.51 -10.76 -0.17
C LEU A 80 8.33 -10.99 -1.44
N ASN A 81 9.26 -11.93 -1.38
CA ASN A 81 10.11 -12.28 -2.51
C ASN A 81 9.28 -12.96 -3.62
N LYS A 82 8.74 -12.15 -4.54
CA LYS A 82 8.24 -12.54 -5.88
C LYS A 82 6.93 -13.35 -5.96
N THR A 83 6.19 -13.58 -4.87
CA THR A 83 4.95 -14.38 -4.89
C THR A 83 3.66 -13.57 -5.08
N ALA A 84 3.74 -12.24 -5.14
CA ALA A 84 2.59 -11.36 -5.35
C ALA A 84 2.16 -11.31 -6.83
N LYS A 85 0.95 -11.76 -7.11
CA LYS A 85 0.27 -11.63 -8.41
C LYS A 85 -0.79 -10.56 -8.32
N TRP A 86 -0.73 -9.58 -9.21
CA TRP A 86 -1.69 -8.49 -9.30
C TRP A 86 -2.58 -8.68 -10.53
N SER A 87 -3.89 -8.56 -10.36
CA SER A 87 -4.88 -8.59 -11.43
C SER A 87 -5.71 -7.31 -11.36
N VAL A 88 -5.94 -6.66 -12.50
CA VAL A 88 -6.70 -5.39 -12.56
C VAL A 88 -7.89 -5.56 -13.50
N GLN A 89 -9.07 -5.30 -12.99
CA GLN A 89 -10.35 -5.35 -13.71
C GLN A 89 -11.13 -4.06 -13.46
N GLY A 90 -11.00 -3.09 -14.38
CA GLY A 90 -11.59 -1.77 -14.23
C GLY A 90 -11.03 -1.05 -12.99
N ALA A 91 -11.91 -0.74 -12.03
CA ALA A 91 -11.55 -0.08 -10.78
C ALA A 91 -11.10 -1.05 -9.67
N LEU A 92 -11.22 -2.37 -9.89
CA LEU A 92 -10.84 -3.40 -8.94
C LEU A 92 -9.42 -3.89 -9.24
N THR A 93 -8.58 -3.92 -8.22
CA THR A 93 -7.29 -4.62 -8.21
C THR A 93 -7.37 -5.76 -7.23
N THR A 94 -7.06 -6.97 -7.66
CA THR A 94 -6.92 -8.14 -6.79
C THR A 94 -5.44 -8.47 -6.66
N LEU A 95 -4.98 -8.61 -5.43
CA LEU A 95 -3.67 -9.13 -5.07
C LEU A 95 -3.84 -10.56 -4.59
N MET A 96 -3.05 -11.48 -5.13
CA MET A 96 -2.92 -12.83 -4.65
C MET A 96 -1.47 -13.06 -4.23
N VAL A 97 -1.26 -13.53 -3.00
CA VAL A 97 0.06 -13.94 -2.50
C VAL A 97 -0.04 -15.40 -2.10
N ASN A 98 0.87 -16.22 -2.60
CA ASN A 98 1.06 -17.57 -2.09
C ASN A 98 2.31 -17.59 -1.21
N ASP A 99 2.17 -18.04 0.03
CA ASP A 99 3.26 -18.14 1.01
C ASP A 99 3.21 -19.52 1.64
N ASP A 100 4.25 -20.32 1.43
CA ASP A 100 4.35 -21.72 1.88
C ASP A 100 3.12 -22.59 1.57
N GLY A 101 2.50 -22.40 0.41
CA GLY A 101 1.35 -23.17 -0.06
C GLY A 101 -0.01 -22.62 0.37
N GLU A 102 -0.04 -21.63 1.26
CA GLU A 102 -1.26 -20.94 1.64
C GLU A 102 -1.47 -19.69 0.78
N GLU A 103 -2.73 -19.48 0.37
CA GLU A 103 -3.10 -18.32 -0.43
C GLU A 103 -3.67 -17.20 0.44
N SER A 104 -3.26 -15.97 0.16
CA SER A 104 -3.84 -14.73 0.68
C SER A 104 -4.37 -13.92 -0.49
N VAL A 105 -5.61 -13.44 -0.38
CA VAL A 105 -6.24 -12.60 -1.40
C VAL A 105 -6.63 -11.27 -0.78
N VAL A 106 -6.25 -10.17 -1.43
CA VAL A 106 -6.67 -8.81 -1.06
C VAL A 106 -7.38 -8.17 -2.23
N SER A 107 -8.54 -7.60 -1.97
CA SER A 107 -9.27 -6.80 -2.96
C SER A 107 -9.07 -5.31 -2.66
N ILE A 108 -8.70 -4.54 -3.69
CA ILE A 108 -8.52 -3.09 -3.59
C ILE A 108 -9.36 -2.43 -4.67
N ARG A 109 -10.35 -1.64 -4.27
CA ARG A 109 -11.22 -0.90 -5.20
C ARG A 109 -10.90 0.58 -5.17
N LYS A 110 -10.65 1.18 -6.34
CA LYS A 110 -10.49 2.63 -6.47
C LYS A 110 -11.85 3.30 -6.64
N VAL A 111 -12.15 4.29 -5.79
CA VAL A 111 -13.38 5.10 -5.84
C VAL A 111 -13.01 6.58 -5.72
N GLY A 112 -12.97 7.28 -6.85
CA GLY A 112 -12.49 8.67 -6.90
C GLY A 112 -11.04 8.78 -6.43
N SER A 113 -10.81 9.53 -5.35
CA SER A 113 -9.50 9.69 -4.69
C SER A 113 -9.23 8.66 -3.58
N ALA A 114 -10.15 7.73 -3.34
CA ALA A 114 -10.03 6.73 -2.29
C ALA A 114 -9.71 5.33 -2.84
N TYR A 115 -9.02 4.54 -2.02
CA TYR A 115 -8.80 3.11 -2.20
C TYR A 115 -9.45 2.40 -1.02
N LEU A 116 -10.38 1.50 -1.32
CA LEU A 116 -11.05 0.63 -0.36
C LEU A 116 -10.31 -0.69 -0.38
N ILE A 117 -9.64 -1.04 0.71
CA ILE A 117 -8.85 -2.25 0.86
C ILE A 117 -9.66 -3.22 1.71
N ASP A 118 -9.90 -4.41 1.19
CA ASP A 118 -10.48 -5.55 1.90
C ASP A 118 -9.36 -6.57 2.18
N PRO A 119 -8.81 -6.58 3.42
CA PRO A 119 -7.77 -7.50 3.84
C PRO A 119 -8.32 -8.81 4.43
N SER A 120 -9.64 -9.05 4.45
CA SER A 120 -10.24 -10.21 5.12
C SER A 120 -9.79 -11.56 4.55
N GLY A 121 -9.40 -11.58 3.27
CA GLY A 121 -8.85 -12.76 2.60
C GLY A 121 -7.35 -13.00 2.82
N ILE A 122 -6.67 -12.19 3.64
CA ILE A 122 -5.27 -12.42 4.01
C ILE A 122 -5.21 -13.57 5.02
N ASN A 123 -4.29 -14.51 4.80
CA ASN A 123 -4.12 -15.65 5.68
C ASN A 123 -3.83 -15.21 7.13
N ARG A 124 -4.44 -15.91 8.09
CA ARG A 124 -4.25 -15.72 9.54
C ARG A 124 -2.80 -15.83 10.01
N TYR A 125 -1.88 -16.41 9.24
CA TYR A 125 -0.45 -16.46 9.60
C TYR A 125 0.21 -15.08 9.63
N TYR A 126 -0.38 -14.09 8.96
CA TYR A 126 0.02 -12.69 9.06
C TYR A 126 -0.52 -12.00 10.33
N CYS A 127 -1.18 -12.75 11.20
CA CYS A 127 -1.86 -12.30 12.40
C CYS A 127 -1.40 -13.11 13.63
N GLY A 128 -1.28 -12.42 14.77
CA GLY A 128 -1.07 -13.07 16.07
C GLY A 128 -2.26 -13.95 16.47
N PHE A 129 -2.09 -14.76 17.53
CA PHE A 129 -3.15 -15.63 18.01
C PHE A 129 -4.43 -14.84 18.37
N GLY A 130 -5.57 -15.27 17.84
CA GLY A 130 -6.88 -14.64 18.09
C GLY A 130 -7.09 -13.29 17.40
N ALA A 131 -6.17 -12.86 16.52
CA ALA A 131 -6.33 -11.65 15.73
C ALA A 131 -7.16 -11.88 14.46
N GLU A 132 -7.88 -10.84 14.08
CA GLU A 132 -8.57 -10.75 12.82
C GLU A 132 -8.23 -9.44 12.10
N TRP A 133 -8.27 -9.51 10.77
CA TRP A 133 -8.22 -8.34 9.92
C TRP A 133 -9.53 -7.56 10.03
N PRO A 134 -9.52 -6.22 9.88
CA PRO A 134 -10.75 -5.46 9.70
C PRO A 134 -11.41 -5.82 8.35
N ASP A 135 -12.71 -5.63 8.23
CA ASP A 135 -13.44 -5.86 6.98
C ASP A 135 -12.98 -4.93 5.86
N GLU A 136 -12.73 -3.65 6.19
CA GLU A 136 -12.33 -2.66 5.19
C GLU A 136 -11.46 -1.55 5.79
N ILE A 137 -10.42 -1.15 5.05
CA ILE A 137 -9.60 0.03 5.31
C ILE A 137 -9.70 0.98 4.12
N ILE A 138 -10.14 2.21 4.38
CA ILE A 138 -10.26 3.24 3.36
C ILE A 138 -9.09 4.21 3.48
N VAL A 139 -8.31 4.29 2.40
CA VAL A 139 -7.17 5.20 2.24
C VAL A 139 -7.55 6.27 1.22
N THR A 140 -7.52 7.55 1.59
CA THR A 140 -7.84 8.65 0.66
C THR A 140 -6.58 9.44 0.32
N SER A 141 -6.30 9.63 -0.95
CA SER A 141 -5.16 10.46 -1.41
C SER A 141 -5.21 11.85 -0.77
N GLY A 142 -4.09 12.27 -0.18
CA GLY A 142 -3.96 13.54 0.54
C GLY A 142 -4.45 13.53 1.99
N SER A 143 -5.16 12.48 2.44
CA SER A 143 -5.54 12.31 3.85
C SER A 143 -4.56 11.41 4.57
N LYS A 144 -4.16 11.79 5.78
CA LYS A 144 -3.36 10.93 6.68
C LYS A 144 -4.23 10.05 7.59
N LYS A 145 -5.55 10.25 7.63
CA LYS A 145 -6.46 9.51 8.53
C LYS A 145 -7.15 8.37 7.78
N CYS A 146 -7.05 7.15 8.30
CA CYS A 146 -7.83 6.02 7.78
C CYS A 146 -9.29 6.13 8.22
N LYS A 147 -10.21 5.60 7.40
CA LYS A 147 -11.50 5.11 7.89
C LYS A 147 -11.44 3.58 7.88
N VAL A 148 -11.96 2.95 8.93
CA VAL A 148 -11.86 1.50 9.11
C VAL A 148 -13.20 0.96 9.58
N SER A 149 -13.65 -0.11 8.93
CA SER A 149 -14.78 -0.92 9.38
C SER A 149 -14.21 -2.15 10.09
N PRO A 150 -14.40 -2.30 11.41
CA PRO A 150 -13.89 -3.45 12.16
C PRO A 150 -14.66 -4.73 11.78
N SER A 151 -13.99 -5.89 11.90
CA SER A 151 -14.65 -7.22 11.87
C SER A 151 -15.70 -7.31 13.00
N PRO A 152 -16.86 -7.93 12.77
CA PRO A 152 -17.96 -8.05 13.74
C PRO A 152 -17.60 -8.78 15.04
#